data_AF-A0A955SUS8-F1
#
_entry.id   AF-A0A955SUS8-F1
#
_cell.length_a   1.000
_cell.length_b   1.000
_cell.length_c   1.000
_cell.angle_alpha   90.00
_cell.angle_beta   90.00
_cell.angle_gamma   90.00
#
_symmetry.space_group_name_H-M   'P 1'
#
loop_
_entity.id
_entity.type
_entity.pdbx_description
1 polymer ?
#
loop_
_entity_poly.entity_id
_entity_poly.type
_entity_poly.pdbx_seq_one_letter_code
_entity_poly.pdbx_strand_id
1 'polypeptide(L)'
;MFGIIQRYTHWLHTRWPSGHVERLPAVGENGETNVPGLFVCGDLTGIPLLKFSLDSGVRTVRHIAESPLFSKDSESTPDTFDVVIIGAGVSGYAAAVEAKRLGLSYRLLESATPLSTLINFPKQKPIYTYPKEMTPQGELQVSAEIKEALVEELQAQVE
;
A
#
# COMPACT_ATOMS: atom_id res chain seq x y z
N MET A 1 -33.68 35.01 6.02
CA MET A 1 -33.17 34.15 4.92
C MET A 1 -31.78 33.58 5.21
N PHE A 2 -30.84 34.36 5.77
CA PHE A 2 -29.51 33.87 6.19
C PHE A 2 -29.52 32.72 7.22
N GLY A 3 -30.47 32.69 8.16
CA GLY A 3 -30.50 31.66 9.21
C GLY A 3 -30.80 30.23 8.72
N ILE A 4 -31.49 30.07 7.60
CA ILE A 4 -31.77 28.74 7.01
C ILE A 4 -30.52 28.21 6.31
N ILE A 5 -29.85 29.07 5.53
CA ILE A 5 -28.58 28.72 4.88
C ILE A 5 -27.52 28.41 5.93
N GLN A 6 -27.42 29.22 6.98
CA GLN A 6 -26.46 28.99 8.07
C GLN A 6 -26.76 27.71 8.87
N ARG A 7 -28.03 27.39 9.14
CA ARG A 7 -28.42 26.11 9.76
C ARG A 7 -28.13 24.93 8.85
N TYR A 8 -28.39 25.09 7.55
CA TYR A 8 -28.17 24.06 6.55
C TYR A 8 -26.68 23.77 6.35
N THR A 9 -25.83 24.80 6.29
CA THR A 9 -24.37 24.64 6.23
C THR A 9 -23.82 24.06 7.53
N HIS A 10 -24.33 24.48 8.69
CA HIS A 10 -23.97 23.90 9.98
C HIS A 10 -24.36 22.42 10.12
N TRP A 11 -25.52 22.05 9.58
CA TRP A 11 -25.98 20.66 9.51
C TRP A 11 -25.16 19.83 8.50
N LEU A 12 -24.82 20.39 7.33
CA LEU A 12 -23.98 19.74 6.30
C LEU A 12 -22.58 19.41 6.81
N HIS A 13 -21.99 20.28 7.63
CA HIS A 13 -20.68 20.01 8.25
C HIS A 13 -20.75 19.06 9.45
N THR A 14 -21.96 18.60 9.81
CA THR A 14 -22.26 17.54 10.80
C THR A 14 -21.43 17.57 12.08
N ARG A 15 -20.91 18.73 12.51
CA ARG A 15 -19.93 18.87 13.60
C ARG A 15 -19.14 17.58 13.81
N TRP A 16 -18.30 17.21 12.85
CA TRP A 16 -17.38 16.10 13.06
C TRP A 16 -16.09 16.65 13.69
N PRO A 17 -15.95 16.71 15.02
CA PRO A 17 -14.66 16.49 15.63
C PRO A 17 -14.64 15.00 15.96
N SER A 18 -14.10 14.15 15.08
CA SER A 18 -13.84 12.78 15.52
C SER A 18 -12.70 12.69 16.54
N GLY A 19 -12.10 13.81 16.97
CA GLY A 19 -11.11 13.87 18.03
C GLY A 19 -9.92 14.74 17.66
N HIS A 20 -8.79 14.49 18.32
CA HIS A 20 -7.50 14.99 17.88
C HIS A 20 -7.29 14.61 16.41
N VAL A 21 -6.76 15.53 15.60
CA VAL A 21 -6.30 15.19 14.25
C VAL A 21 -5.30 14.05 14.39
N GLU A 22 -5.64 12.87 13.87
CA GLU A 22 -4.68 11.77 13.84
C GLU A 22 -3.48 12.22 13.01
N ARG A 23 -2.30 12.18 13.64
CA ARG A 23 -1.06 12.53 12.96
C ARG A 23 -0.71 11.38 12.03
N LEU A 24 -0.79 11.63 10.74
CA LEU A 24 -0.25 10.73 9.73
C LEU A 24 1.28 10.79 9.76
N PRO A 25 1.97 9.70 9.36
CA PRO A 25 3.41 9.77 9.15
C PRO A 25 3.75 10.83 8.10
N ALA A 26 4.93 11.44 8.21
CA ALA A 26 5.48 12.19 7.09
C ALA A 26 5.81 11.18 5.98
N VAL A 27 5.31 11.44 4.77
CA VAL A 27 5.52 10.57 3.59
C VAL A 27 5.93 11.44 2.41
N GLY A 28 7.14 11.21 1.91
CA GLY A 28 7.66 11.83 0.69
C GLY A 28 7.13 11.16 -0.58
N GLU A 29 7.47 11.70 -1.75
CA GLU A 29 6.98 11.23 -3.05
C GLU A 29 7.33 9.76 -3.37
N ASN A 30 8.49 9.31 -2.87
CA ASN A 30 8.99 7.93 -3.01
C ASN A 30 8.70 7.06 -1.77
N GLY A 31 7.80 7.51 -0.88
CA GLY A 31 7.44 6.79 0.33
C GLY A 31 8.38 7.00 1.52
N GLU A 32 9.41 7.83 1.40
CA GLU A 32 10.36 8.13 2.48
C GLU A 32 9.66 8.78 3.69
N THR A 33 10.06 8.38 4.90
CA THR A 33 9.62 9.03 6.13
C THR A 33 10.70 9.93 6.72
N ASN A 34 10.41 10.58 7.85
CA ASN A 34 11.40 11.33 8.61
C ASN A 34 12.42 10.44 9.36
N VAL A 35 12.32 9.12 9.24
CA VAL A 35 13.26 8.14 9.82
C VAL A 35 14.04 7.50 8.66
N PRO A 36 15.38 7.67 8.58
CA PRO A 36 16.19 7.07 7.53
C PRO A 36 16.03 5.54 7.48
N GLY A 37 15.83 5.01 6.27
CA GLY A 37 15.60 3.58 6.05
C GLY A 37 14.16 3.10 6.30
N LEU A 38 13.26 3.96 6.77
CA LEU A 38 11.84 3.65 6.95
C LEU A 38 10.98 4.30 5.86
N PHE A 39 10.14 3.47 5.23
CA PHE A 39 9.30 3.85 4.10
C PHE A 39 7.84 3.46 4.33
N VAL A 40 6.94 4.16 3.64
CA VAL A 40 5.49 3.94 3.63
C VAL A 40 5.04 3.70 2.19
N CYS A 41 4.27 2.65 1.98
CA CYS A 41 3.62 2.34 0.70
C CYS A 41 2.14 2.00 0.89
N GLY A 42 1.38 1.95 -0.20
CA GLY A 42 -0.06 1.73 -0.19
C GLY A 42 -0.85 3.00 0.05
N ASP A 43 -2.05 2.85 0.60
CA ASP A 43 -3.05 3.93 0.72
C ASP A 43 -2.57 5.14 1.54
N LEU A 44 -1.63 4.96 2.46
CA LEU A 44 -1.03 6.06 3.24
C LEU A 44 -0.21 7.04 2.37
N THR A 45 0.13 6.66 1.14
CA THR A 45 0.88 7.53 0.21
C THR A 45 0.00 8.49 -0.58
N GLY A 46 -1.33 8.40 -0.47
CA GLY A 46 -2.23 9.34 -1.14
C GLY A 46 -3.60 8.75 -1.44
N ILE A 47 -3.88 8.53 -2.73
CA ILE A 47 -5.22 8.11 -3.19
C ILE A 47 -5.37 6.59 -2.99
N PRO A 48 -6.37 6.12 -2.20
CA PRO A 48 -6.54 4.72 -1.84
C PRO A 48 -7.18 3.90 -2.97
N LEU A 49 -6.49 3.77 -4.10
CA LEU A 49 -6.90 2.92 -5.21
C LEU A 49 -5.96 1.74 -5.36
N LEU A 50 -6.53 0.59 -5.71
CA LEU A 50 -5.84 -0.69 -5.78
C LEU A 50 -4.58 -0.63 -6.65
N LYS A 51 -4.66 -0.01 -7.83
CA LYS A 51 -3.53 0.13 -8.76
C LYS A 51 -2.42 1.04 -8.22
N PHE A 52 -2.77 2.15 -7.57
CA PHE A 52 -1.79 3.03 -6.92
C PHE A 52 -1.12 2.34 -5.73
N SER A 53 -1.89 1.53 -4.99
CA SER A 53 -1.37 0.74 -3.88
C SER A 53 -0.32 -0.29 -4.36
N LEU A 54 -0.58 -1.01 -5.46
CA LEU A 54 0.40 -1.90 -6.09
C LEU A 54 1.64 -1.14 -6.59
N ASP A 55 1.41 -0.05 -7.32
CA ASP A 55 2.48 0.76 -7.92
C ASP A 55 3.42 1.37 -6.86
N SER A 56 2.85 1.90 -5.77
CA SER A 56 3.62 2.49 -4.68
C SER A 56 4.54 1.47 -3.99
N GLY A 57 4.10 0.21 -3.83
CA GLY A 57 4.94 -0.85 -3.27
C GLY A 57 6.18 -1.13 -4.14
N VAL A 58 5.97 -1.17 -5.46
CA VAL A 58 7.05 -1.38 -6.45
C VAL A 58 8.02 -0.20 -6.46
N ARG A 59 7.50 1.04 -6.56
CA ARG A 59 8.35 2.24 -6.56
C ARG A 59 9.18 2.37 -5.29
N THR A 60 8.59 2.05 -4.13
CA THR A 60 9.30 2.10 -2.84
C THR A 60 10.50 1.15 -2.82
N VAL A 61 10.33 -0.10 -3.28
CA VAL A 61 11.42 -1.07 -3.27
C VAL A 61 12.52 -0.73 -4.28
N ARG A 62 12.15 -0.23 -5.47
CA ARG A 62 13.14 0.28 -6.44
C ARG A 62 13.96 1.43 -5.87
N HIS A 63 13.29 2.38 -5.22
CA HIS A 63 13.95 3.51 -4.57
C HIS A 63 14.87 3.06 -3.44
N ILE A 64 14.48 2.07 -2.64
CA ILE A 64 15.37 1.46 -1.62
C ILE A 64 16.62 0.88 -2.28
N ALA A 65 16.48 0.13 -3.37
CA ALA A 65 17.59 -0.50 -4.07
C ALA A 65 18.56 0.51 -4.71
N GLU A 66 18.06 1.70 -5.08
CA GLU A 66 18.84 2.80 -5.67
C GLU A 66 19.40 3.77 -4.61
N SER A 67 18.99 3.63 -3.34
CA SER A 67 19.34 4.56 -2.27
C SER A 67 20.85 4.50 -1.95
N PRO A 68 21.52 5.65 -1.77
CA PRO A 68 22.92 5.68 -1.36
C PRO A 68 23.15 5.16 0.07
N LEU A 69 22.08 5.04 0.87
CA LEU A 69 22.13 4.46 2.21
C LEU A 69 22.11 2.93 2.17
N PHE A 70 21.74 2.34 1.04
CA PHE A 70 21.69 0.90 0.85
C PHE A 70 23.01 0.41 0.25
N SER A 71 23.65 -0.55 0.93
CA SER A 71 24.83 -1.24 0.41
C SER A 71 24.59 -2.74 0.43
N LYS A 72 24.52 -3.32 -0.76
CA LYS A 72 24.38 -4.78 -0.95
C LYS A 72 25.61 -5.55 -0.44
N ASP A 73 26.74 -4.87 -0.27
CA ASP A 73 28.00 -5.43 0.23
C ASP A 73 28.14 -5.29 1.76
N SER A 74 27.09 -4.83 2.47
CA SER A 74 27.08 -4.82 3.92
C SER A 74 27.17 -6.25 4.48
N GLU A 75 27.85 -6.42 5.61
CA GLU A 75 28.14 -7.74 6.19
C GLU A 75 26.83 -8.47 6.51
N SER A 76 26.47 -9.46 5.68
CA SER A 76 25.20 -10.16 5.82
C SER A 76 25.29 -11.15 6.99
N THR A 77 24.54 -10.88 8.05
CA THR A 77 24.29 -11.87 9.09
C THR A 77 23.03 -12.69 8.73
N PRO A 78 22.85 -13.91 9.25
CA PRO A 78 21.68 -14.74 8.95
C PRO A 78 20.33 -14.06 9.26
N ASP A 79 20.34 -13.07 10.15
CA ASP A 79 19.15 -12.33 10.60
C ASP A 79 19.04 -10.93 9.95
N THR A 80 19.89 -10.61 8.98
CA THR A 80 19.84 -9.36 8.23
C THR A 80 19.13 -9.58 6.90
N PHE A 81 18.19 -8.69 6.58
CA PHE A 81 17.48 -8.64 5.30
C PHE A 81 17.68 -7.26 4.67
N ASP A 82 17.81 -7.22 3.35
CA ASP A 82 17.88 -5.95 2.60
C ASP A 82 16.58 -5.15 2.75
N VAL A 83 15.44 -5.84 2.78
CA VAL A 83 14.12 -5.23 2.93
C VAL A 83 13.25 -6.03 3.90
N VAL A 84 12.70 -5.37 4.92
CA VAL A 84 11.65 -5.94 5.77
C VAL A 84 10.33 -5.23 5.48
N ILE A 85 9.33 -5.99 5.06
CA ILE A 85 8.02 -5.51 4.64
C ILE A 85 7.01 -5.87 5.73
N ILE A 86 6.32 -4.86 6.26
CA ILE A 86 5.33 -5.03 7.32
C ILE A 86 3.93 -4.84 6.73
N GLY A 87 3.13 -5.90 6.77
CA GLY A 87 1.78 -5.98 6.23
C GLY A 87 1.73 -6.70 4.87
N ALA A 88 1.04 -7.84 4.81
CA ALA A 88 0.83 -8.61 3.58
C ALA A 88 -0.50 -8.25 2.91
N GLY A 89 -0.72 -6.94 2.76
CA GLY A 89 -1.74 -6.40 1.85
C GLY A 89 -1.24 -6.37 0.41
N VAL A 90 -2.01 -5.75 -0.47
CA VAL A 90 -1.68 -5.63 -1.91
C VAL A 90 -0.36 -4.91 -2.16
N SER A 91 -0.10 -3.79 -1.47
CA SER A 91 1.15 -3.03 -1.60
C SER A 91 2.34 -3.80 -1.06
N GLY A 92 2.17 -4.51 0.07
CA GLY A 92 3.20 -5.36 0.67
C GLY A 92 3.57 -6.54 -0.21
N TYR A 93 2.59 -7.18 -0.86
CA TYR A 93 2.87 -8.21 -1.86
C TYR A 93 3.56 -7.66 -3.09
N ALA A 94 3.14 -6.50 -3.61
CA ALA A 94 3.82 -5.86 -4.72
C ALA A 94 5.29 -5.53 -4.39
N ALA A 95 5.55 -5.04 -3.18
CA ALA A 95 6.89 -4.82 -2.67
C ALA A 95 7.69 -6.13 -2.54
N ALA A 96 7.08 -7.20 -2.04
CA ALA A 96 7.75 -8.50 -1.87
C ALA A 96 8.14 -9.14 -3.21
N VAL A 97 7.22 -9.10 -4.19
CA VAL A 97 7.47 -9.57 -5.56
C VAL A 97 8.57 -8.73 -6.21
N GLU A 98 8.55 -7.42 -6.06
CA GLU A 98 9.60 -6.56 -6.60
C GLU A 98 10.96 -6.78 -5.93
N ALA A 99 11.00 -6.99 -4.61
CA ALA A 99 12.23 -7.29 -3.88
C ALA A 99 12.84 -8.61 -4.37
N LYS A 100 12.00 -9.65 -4.55
CA LYS A 100 12.39 -10.92 -5.16
C LYS A 100 12.97 -10.71 -6.56
N ARG A 101 12.31 -9.90 -7.39
CA ARG A 101 12.73 -9.60 -8.77
C ARG A 101 14.09 -8.90 -8.83
N LEU A 102 14.38 -8.01 -7.89
CA LEU A 102 15.67 -7.31 -7.77
C LEU A 102 16.78 -8.17 -7.11
N GLY A 103 16.45 -9.41 -6.71
CA GLY A 103 17.40 -10.29 -6.01
C GLY A 103 17.86 -9.73 -4.67
N LEU A 104 16.92 -9.07 -3.96
CA LEU A 104 17.10 -8.60 -2.59
C LEU A 104 16.63 -9.68 -1.61
N SER A 105 17.38 -9.87 -0.53
CA SER A 105 16.92 -10.64 0.62
C SER A 105 15.79 -9.87 1.31
N TYR A 106 14.64 -10.50 1.52
CA TYR A 106 13.52 -9.81 2.14
C TYR A 106 12.73 -10.69 3.09
N ARG A 107 12.01 -10.04 4.00
CA ARG A 107 11.05 -10.68 4.91
C ARG A 107 9.71 -9.97 4.80
N LEU A 108 8.64 -10.70 4.47
CA LEU A 108 7.27 -10.21 4.53
C LEU A 108 6.63 -10.68 5.84
N LEU A 109 6.20 -9.74 6.67
CA LEU A 109 5.60 -10.01 7.99
C LEU A 109 4.13 -9.60 7.97
N GLU A 110 3.26 -10.51 8.40
CA GLU A 110 1.82 -10.25 8.55
C GLU A 110 1.37 -10.76 9.93
N SER A 111 0.57 -9.95 10.60
CA SER A 111 0.01 -10.26 11.92
C SER A 111 -1.13 -11.28 11.87
N ALA A 112 -1.91 -11.27 10.78
CA ALA A 112 -3.07 -12.11 10.59
C ALA A 112 -2.83 -13.09 9.41
N THR A 113 -3.74 -13.11 8.44
CA THR A 113 -3.62 -13.87 7.20
C THR A 113 -3.30 -12.91 6.05
N PRO A 114 -2.46 -13.32 5.08
CA PRO A 114 -2.21 -12.46 3.93
C PRO A 114 -3.50 -12.10 3.19
N LEU A 115 -3.56 -10.88 2.64
CA LEU A 115 -4.74 -10.31 2.00
C LEU A 115 -6.01 -10.29 2.88
N SER A 116 -5.87 -10.32 4.22
CA SER A 116 -7.00 -10.36 5.18
C SER A 116 -8.10 -9.34 4.85
N THR A 117 -7.74 -8.10 4.52
CA THR A 117 -8.71 -7.06 4.17
C THR A 117 -9.57 -7.43 2.96
N LEU A 118 -8.96 -7.99 1.91
CA LEU A 118 -9.68 -8.42 0.72
C LEU A 118 -10.54 -9.64 1.02
N ILE A 119 -10.00 -10.63 1.74
CA ILE A 119 -10.72 -11.87 2.08
C ILE A 119 -11.99 -11.55 2.88
N ASN A 120 -11.88 -10.63 3.85
CA ASN A 120 -12.97 -10.26 4.75
C ASN A 120 -13.99 -9.27 4.15
N PHE A 121 -13.83 -8.84 2.90
CA PHE A 121 -14.90 -8.10 2.24
C PHE A 121 -16.17 -8.95 2.06
N PRO A 122 -17.36 -8.32 2.06
CA PRO A 122 -18.61 -9.00 1.75
C PRO A 122 -18.52 -9.84 0.47
N LYS A 123 -19.21 -10.98 0.46
CA LYS A 123 -19.28 -11.83 -0.74
C LYS A 123 -19.83 -11.03 -1.93
N GLN A 124 -19.27 -11.27 -3.11
CA GLN A 124 -19.65 -10.58 -4.35
C GLN A 124 -19.49 -9.06 -4.32
N LYS A 125 -18.66 -8.52 -3.42
CA LYS A 125 -18.37 -7.08 -3.39
C LYS A 125 -17.78 -6.66 -4.74
N PRO A 126 -18.35 -5.64 -5.42
CA PRO A 126 -17.76 -5.08 -6.62
C PRO A 126 -16.39 -4.47 -6.31
N ILE A 127 -15.42 -4.79 -7.17
CA ILE A 127 -14.07 -4.25 -7.13
C ILE A 127 -13.91 -3.27 -8.27
N TYR A 128 -13.36 -2.10 -7.96
CA TYR A 128 -13.11 -1.05 -8.93
C TYR A 128 -11.60 -0.87 -9.11
N THR A 129 -11.09 -1.28 -10.28
CA THR A 129 -9.67 -1.23 -10.63
C THR A 129 -9.27 0.08 -11.31
N TYR A 130 -9.82 1.20 -10.83
CA TYR A 130 -9.46 2.53 -11.34
C TYR A 130 -8.02 2.91 -10.96
N PRO A 131 -7.33 3.72 -11.79
CA PRO A 131 -7.72 4.16 -13.14
C PRO A 131 -7.64 3.02 -14.17
N LYS A 132 -8.60 2.91 -15.09
CA LYS A 132 -8.64 1.79 -16.06
C LYS A 132 -7.45 1.77 -17.02
N GLU A 133 -6.99 2.94 -17.44
CA GLU A 133 -5.87 3.14 -18.37
C GLU A 133 -4.49 3.00 -17.72
N MET A 134 -4.43 2.98 -16.38
CA MET A 134 -3.16 2.82 -15.66
C MET A 134 -2.77 1.34 -15.57
N THR A 135 -1.51 1.06 -15.86
CA THR A 135 -0.87 -0.23 -15.60
C THR A 135 0.17 -0.03 -14.50
N PRO A 136 0.04 -0.67 -13.32
CA PRO A 136 1.07 -0.67 -12.29
C PRO A 136 2.44 -1.11 -12.85
N GLN A 137 3.52 -0.50 -12.39
CA GLN A 137 4.88 -0.79 -12.90
C GLN A 137 5.45 -2.18 -12.55
N GLY A 138 4.81 -2.91 -11.62
CA GLY A 138 5.27 -4.23 -11.16
C GLY A 138 4.63 -5.40 -11.89
N GLU A 139 5.02 -6.61 -11.49
CA GLU A 139 4.47 -7.85 -12.05
C GLU A 139 3.01 -8.09 -11.63
N LEU A 140 2.61 -7.63 -10.44
CA LEU A 140 1.24 -7.78 -9.98
C LEU A 140 0.28 -6.86 -10.76
N GLN A 141 -0.67 -7.48 -11.44
CA GLN A 141 -1.72 -6.82 -12.21
C GLN A 141 -3.09 -7.19 -11.67
N VAL A 142 -4.04 -6.27 -11.77
CA VAL A 142 -5.40 -6.43 -11.27
C VAL A 142 -6.44 -6.05 -12.29
N SER A 143 -7.35 -6.96 -12.57
CA SER A 143 -8.42 -6.80 -13.56
C SER A 143 -9.78 -7.29 -13.06
N ALA A 144 -9.81 -8.03 -11.95
CA ALA A 144 -11.03 -8.59 -11.39
C ALA A 144 -12.06 -7.52 -10.98
N GLU A 145 -13.33 -7.80 -11.27
CA GLU A 145 -14.47 -6.92 -10.97
C GLU A 145 -15.22 -7.33 -9.69
N ILE A 146 -14.88 -8.49 -9.10
CA ILE A 146 -15.46 -8.99 -7.85
C ILE A 146 -14.37 -9.47 -6.90
N LYS A 147 -14.67 -9.42 -5.60
CA LYS A 147 -13.74 -9.78 -4.52
C LYS A 147 -13.10 -11.15 -4.70
N GLU A 148 -13.92 -12.19 -4.91
CA GLU A 148 -13.44 -13.58 -4.96
C GLU A 148 -12.42 -13.77 -6.09
N ALA A 149 -12.75 -13.27 -7.29
CA ALA A 149 -11.85 -13.30 -8.43
C ALA A 149 -10.57 -12.47 -8.20
N LEU A 150 -10.66 -11.34 -7.48
CA LEU A 150 -9.47 -10.54 -7.13
C LEU A 150 -8.52 -11.30 -6.21
N VAL A 151 -9.05 -12.00 -5.21
CA VAL A 151 -8.23 -12.78 -4.27
C VAL A 151 -7.53 -13.93 -5.02
N GLU A 152 -8.26 -14.66 -5.86
CA GLU A 152 -7.70 -15.72 -6.70
C GLU A 152 -6.63 -15.18 -7.67
N GLU A 153 -6.91 -14.05 -8.34
CA GLU A 153 -5.99 -13.36 -9.26
C GLU A 153 -4.68 -12.99 -8.56
N LEU A 154 -4.73 -12.45 -7.35
CA LEU A 154 -3.52 -12.06 -6.60
C LEU A 154 -2.76 -13.25 -6.04
N GLN A 155 -3.45 -14.28 -5.54
CA GLN A 155 -2.79 -15.49 -5.02
C GLN A 155 -2.02 -16.23 -6.11
N ALA A 156 -2.61 -16.37 -7.30
CA ALA A 156 -1.98 -17.03 -8.44
C ALA A 156 -0.74 -16.30 -8.97
N GLN A 157 -0.60 -14.99 -8.72
CA GLN A 157 0.55 -14.19 -9.14
C GLN A 157 1.69 -14.17 -8.11
N VAL A 158 1.44 -14.62 -6.88
CA VAL A 158 2.40 -14.59 -5.78
C VAL A 158 3.10 -15.95 -5.59
N GLU A 159 2.45 -17.04 -5.98
CA GLU A 159 3.01 -18.41 -6.03
C GLU A 159 4.13 -18.53 -7.09
#